data_AF-A0A4R2RPB3-F1
#
_entry.id   AF-A0A4R2RPB3-F1
#
_cell.length_a   1.000
_cell.length_b   1.000
_cell.length_c   1.000
_cell.angle_alpha   90.00
_cell.angle_beta   90.00
_cell.angle_gamma   90.00
#
_symmetry.space_group_name_H-M   'P 1'
#
loop_
_entity.id
_entity.type
_entity.pdbx_description
1 polymer ?
#
loop_
_entity_poly.entity_id
_entity_poly.type
_entity_poly.pdbx_seq_one_letter_code
_entity_poly.pdbx_strand_id
1 'polypeptide(L)'
;MFLDQRFLRLNGISILYAFVLFIAVEPLLNGYRIQMLTGLPLSRLETASTILYLFGFIVSSFVFPIITNKWMKGHKVAFLSTVLWFPYWVLFMLLFAFLFPNHHPSDDDNYGAAFLIMGSLIFYPFYIFLMTGISLIIKQHKEGTVR
;
A
#
# COMPACT_ATOMS: atom_id res chain seq x y z
N MET A 1 -16.75 -6.50 -23.04
CA MET A 1 -16.45 -5.06 -23.17
C MET A 1 -16.62 -4.25 -21.88
N PHE A 2 -17.80 -4.16 -21.24
CA PHE A 2 -17.95 -3.39 -19.96
C PHE A 2 -17.33 -4.05 -18.71
N LEU A 3 -17.05 -5.36 -18.76
CA LEU A 3 -16.32 -6.07 -17.71
C LEU A 3 -14.82 -5.76 -17.75
N ASP A 4 -14.24 -5.61 -18.95
CA ASP A 4 -12.80 -5.45 -19.16
C ASP A 4 -12.26 -4.16 -18.53
N GLN A 5 -12.93 -3.03 -18.76
CA GLN A 5 -12.50 -1.75 -18.19
C GLN A 5 -12.63 -1.69 -16.66
N ARG A 6 -13.66 -2.33 -16.09
CA ARG A 6 -13.85 -2.36 -14.63
C ARG A 6 -12.83 -3.28 -13.96
N PHE A 7 -12.54 -4.42 -14.58
CA PHE A 7 -11.49 -5.32 -14.14
C PHE A 7 -10.13 -4.62 -14.12
N LEU A 8 -9.77 -3.89 -15.18
CA LEU A 8 -8.53 -3.10 -15.23
C LEU A 8 -8.47 -2.04 -14.12
N ARG A 9 -9.56 -1.30 -13.87
CA ARG A 9 -9.60 -0.29 -12.80
C ARG A 9 -9.50 -0.90 -11.40
N LEU A 10 -10.15 -2.03 -11.17
CA LEU A 10 -10.09 -2.76 -9.90
C LEU A 10 -8.65 -3.21 -9.61
N ASN A 11 -8.01 -3.83 -10.60
CA ASN A 11 -6.61 -4.24 -10.49
C ASN A 11 -5.70 -3.03 -10.30
N GLY A 12 -5.92 -1.93 -11.03
CA GLY A 12 -5.18 -0.69 -10.85
C GLY A 12 -5.25 -0.14 -9.42
N ILE A 13 -6.44 -0.11 -8.79
CA ILE A 13 -6.59 0.31 -7.40
C ILE A 13 -5.88 -0.66 -6.45
N SER A 14 -6.01 -1.97 -6.68
CA SER A 14 -5.37 -3.00 -5.87
C SER A 14 -3.84 -2.91 -5.92
N ILE A 15 -3.28 -2.63 -7.11
CA ILE A 15 -1.86 -2.35 -7.32
C ILE A 15 -1.44 -1.08 -6.57
N LEU A 16 -2.23 -0.01 -6.61
CA LEU A 16 -1.92 1.22 -5.88
C LEU A 16 -1.88 1.00 -4.37
N TYR A 17 -2.84 0.26 -3.80
CA TYR A 17 -2.81 -0.12 -2.39
C TYR A 17 -1.53 -0.92 -2.08
N ALA A 18 -1.27 -1.97 -2.85
CA ALA A 18 -0.07 -2.78 -2.70
C ALA A 18 1.22 -1.95 -2.74
N PHE A 19 1.33 -1.04 -3.71
CA PHE A 19 2.51 -0.22 -3.93
C PHE A 19 2.76 0.77 -2.79
N VAL A 20 1.71 1.40 -2.26
CA VAL A 20 1.83 2.33 -1.12
C VAL A 20 2.32 1.59 0.12
N LEU A 21 1.76 0.41 0.41
CA LEU A 21 2.24 -0.39 1.54
C LEU A 21 3.68 -0.86 1.32
N PHE A 22 4.02 -1.30 0.12
CA PHE A 22 5.38 -1.69 -0.26
C PHE A 22 6.38 -0.57 0.00
N ILE A 23 6.14 0.64 -0.52
CA ILE A 23 7.02 1.81 -0.31
C ILE A 23 7.18 2.14 1.19
N ALA A 24 6.11 1.99 1.98
CA ALA A 24 6.13 2.30 3.40
C ALA A 24 6.91 1.27 4.23
N VAL A 25 6.82 0.00 3.86
CA VAL A 25 7.35 -1.13 4.64
C VAL A 25 8.75 -1.55 4.21
N GLU A 26 9.02 -1.55 2.90
CA GLU A 26 10.29 -2.04 2.35
C GLU A 26 11.51 -1.38 3.00
N PRO A 27 11.52 -0.05 3.22
CA PRO A 27 12.66 0.60 3.86
C PRO A 27 12.87 0.25 5.34
N LEU A 28 11.80 -0.16 6.03
CA LEU A 28 11.89 -0.62 7.42
C LEU A 28 12.46 -2.04 7.49
N LEU A 29 12.14 -2.90 6.52
CA LEU A 29 12.65 -4.27 6.43
C LEU A 29 14.10 -4.34 6.01
N ASN A 30 14.46 -3.55 5.01
CA ASN A 30 15.68 -3.74 4.24
C ASN A 30 16.60 -2.53 4.40
N GLY A 31 16.74 -2.06 5.63
CA GLY A 31 17.51 -0.87 5.98
C GLY A 31 18.98 -0.98 5.56
N TYR A 32 19.62 -2.14 5.75
CA TYR A 32 21.02 -2.33 5.34
C TYR A 32 21.16 -2.41 3.83
N ARG A 33 20.26 -3.13 3.14
CA ARG A 33 20.24 -3.15 1.67
C ARG A 33 20.12 -1.75 1.09
N ILE A 34 19.23 -0.92 1.64
CA ILE A 34 19.07 0.47 1.18
C ILE A 34 20.28 1.32 1.55
N GLN A 35 20.89 1.11 2.73
CA GLN A 35 22.15 1.75 3.07
C GLN A 35 23.24 1.42 2.04
N MET A 36 23.37 0.16 1.61
CA MET A 36 24.35 -0.21 0.59
C MET A 36 24.09 0.47 -0.77
N LEU A 37 22.81 0.64 -1.14
CA LEU A 37 22.43 1.30 -2.39
C LEU A 37 22.59 2.82 -2.35
N THR A 38 22.41 3.44 -1.19
CA THR A 38 22.33 4.92 -1.06
C THR A 38 23.55 5.55 -0.37
N GLY A 39 24.33 4.76 0.38
CA GLY A 39 25.40 5.23 1.27
C GLY A 39 24.90 5.99 2.50
N LEU A 40 23.59 6.01 2.76
CA LEU A 40 23.03 6.78 3.88
C LEU A 40 23.24 6.07 5.23
N PRO A 41 23.49 6.82 6.33
CA PRO A 41 23.53 6.24 7.67
C PRO A 41 22.18 5.58 8.03
N LEU A 42 22.21 4.41 8.68
CA LEU A 42 21.02 3.68 9.10
C LEU A 42 20.07 4.54 9.95
N SER A 43 20.59 5.32 10.89
CA SER A 43 19.77 6.20 11.73
C SER A 43 18.94 7.22 10.94
N ARG A 44 19.48 7.73 9.82
CA ARG A 44 18.72 8.62 8.91
C ARG A 44 17.69 7.83 8.11
N LEU A 45 18.05 6.63 7.66
CA LEU A 45 17.13 5.75 6.92
C LEU A 45 15.96 5.30 7.79
N GLU A 46 16.19 4.88 9.03
CA GLU A 46 15.15 4.49 9.99
C GLU A 46 14.19 5.64 10.28
N THR A 47 14.73 6.84 10.53
CA THR A 47 13.92 8.05 10.76
C THR A 47 13.08 8.40 9.53
N ALA A 48 13.71 8.41 8.35
CA ALA A 48 13.02 8.70 7.09
C ALA A 48 11.95 7.65 6.77
N SER A 49 12.22 6.37 7.03
CA SER A 49 11.31 5.25 6.80
C SER A 49 10.10 5.33 7.72
N THR A 50 10.32 5.68 9.00
CA THR A 50 9.23 5.89 9.97
C THR A 50 8.35 7.08 9.55
N ILE A 51 8.96 8.18 9.14
CA ILE A 51 8.24 9.35 8.62
C ILE A 51 7.45 8.97 7.37
N LEU A 52 8.06 8.27 6.43
CA LEU A 52 7.42 7.81 5.19
C LEU A 52 6.24 6.89 5.47
N TYR A 53 6.36 5.98 6.44
CA TYR A 53 5.29 5.08 6.86
C TYR A 53 4.10 5.86 7.42
N LEU A 54 4.34 6.76 8.39
CA LEU A 54 3.29 7.55 9.04
C LEU A 54 2.64 8.55 8.08
N PHE A 55 3.46 9.31 7.36
CA PHE A 55 3.00 10.29 6.37
C PHE A 55 2.26 9.60 5.23
N GLY A 56 2.79 8.48 4.74
CA GLY A 56 2.17 7.63 3.73
C GLY A 56 0.78 7.20 4.16
N PHE A 57 0.63 6.68 5.39
CA PHE A 57 -0.66 6.29 5.95
C PHE A 57 -1.67 7.44 6.03
N ILE A 58 -1.23 8.63 6.45
CA ILE A 58 -2.09 9.82 6.54
C ILE A 58 -2.55 10.23 5.14
N VAL A 59 -1.61 10.47 4.22
CA VAL A 59 -1.91 10.91 2.85
C VAL A 59 -2.79 9.89 2.14
N SER A 60 -2.48 8.60 2.27
CA SER A 60 -3.23 7.52 1.65
C SER A 60 -4.68 7.50 2.15
N SER A 61 -4.92 7.81 3.42
CA SER A 61 -6.26 7.84 4.02
C SER A 61 -7.16 8.93 3.42
N PHE A 62 -6.59 10.03 2.94
CA PHE A 62 -7.35 11.06 2.22
C PHE A 62 -7.48 10.73 0.72
N VAL A 63 -6.41 10.22 0.11
CA VAL A 63 -6.34 10.04 -1.34
C VAL A 63 -7.14 8.83 -1.82
N PHE A 64 -7.06 7.68 -1.13
CA PHE A 64 -7.67 6.44 -1.61
C PHE A 64 -9.20 6.46 -1.71
N PRO A 65 -9.96 7.03 -0.75
CA PRO A 65 -11.41 7.15 -0.91
C PRO A 65 -11.80 7.96 -2.15
N ILE A 66 -11.04 9.00 -2.49
CA ILE A 66 -11.29 9.87 -3.64
C ILE A 66 -10.99 9.14 -4.95
N ILE A 67 -9.82 8.50 -5.07
CA ILE A 67 -9.43 7.75 -6.27
C ILE A 67 -10.37 6.56 -6.48
N THR A 68 -10.65 5.79 -5.43
CA THR A 68 -11.55 4.64 -5.47
C THR A 68 -12.94 5.05 -5.94
N ASN A 69 -13.47 6.18 -5.45
CA ASN A 69 -14.75 6.70 -5.91
C ASN A 69 -14.67 7.08 -7.39
N LYS A 70 -13.67 7.87 -7.78
CA LYS A 70 -13.51 8.35 -9.16
C LYS A 70 -13.43 7.20 -10.17
N TRP A 71 -12.68 6.15 -9.85
CA TRP A 71 -12.41 5.05 -10.77
C TRP A 71 -13.52 3.99 -10.76
N MET A 72 -13.98 3.60 -9.57
CA MET A 72 -15.00 2.57 -9.40
C MET A 72 -16.42 3.11 -9.43
N LYS A 73 -16.60 4.43 -9.45
CA LYS A 73 -17.91 5.10 -9.43
C LYS A 73 -18.81 4.51 -8.35
N GLY A 74 -18.25 4.28 -7.16
CA GLY A 74 -18.92 3.66 -6.01
C GLY A 74 -19.64 2.33 -6.29
N HIS A 75 -19.06 1.46 -7.11
CA HIS A 75 -19.51 0.08 -7.23
C HIS A 75 -18.94 -0.77 -6.11
N LYS A 76 -19.76 -1.65 -5.52
CA LYS A 76 -19.37 -2.57 -4.43
C LYS A 76 -18.24 -3.54 -4.82
N VAL A 77 -18.04 -3.80 -6.12
CA VAL A 77 -16.92 -4.61 -6.63
C VAL A 77 -15.55 -4.06 -6.20
N ALA A 78 -15.46 -2.75 -5.89
CA ALA A 78 -14.24 -2.14 -5.34
C ALA A 78 -13.73 -2.83 -4.07
N PHE A 79 -14.62 -3.46 -3.28
CA PHE A 79 -14.23 -4.20 -2.08
C PHE A 79 -13.35 -5.42 -2.36
N LEU A 80 -13.32 -5.95 -3.59
CA LEU A 80 -12.36 -7.01 -3.93
C LEU A 80 -10.90 -6.57 -3.77
N SER A 81 -10.64 -5.25 -3.76
CA SER A 81 -9.30 -4.70 -3.48
C SER A 81 -8.79 -5.07 -2.09
N THR A 82 -9.66 -5.44 -1.13
CA THR A 82 -9.25 -5.90 0.21
C THR A 82 -8.52 -7.24 0.19
N VAL A 83 -8.66 -8.00 -0.89
CA VAL A 83 -7.96 -9.28 -1.10
C VAL A 83 -6.92 -9.15 -2.20
N LEU A 84 -7.25 -8.47 -3.30
CA LEU A 84 -6.41 -8.38 -4.50
C LEU A 84 -5.11 -7.59 -4.28
N TRP A 85 -5.01 -6.72 -3.27
CA TRP A 85 -3.75 -6.03 -2.98
C TRP A 85 -2.61 -6.99 -2.63
N PHE A 86 -2.91 -8.08 -1.92
CA PHE A 86 -1.89 -8.97 -1.36
C PHE A 86 -1.01 -9.63 -2.44
N PRO A 87 -1.54 -10.26 -3.50
CA PRO A 87 -0.69 -10.82 -4.56
C PRO A 87 0.17 -9.77 -5.26
N TYR A 88 -0.33 -8.54 -5.43
CA TYR A 88 0.47 -7.44 -5.99
C TYR A 88 1.57 -6.98 -5.03
N TRP A 89 1.30 -6.96 -3.73
CA TRP A 89 2.29 -6.61 -2.72
C TRP A 89 3.41 -7.65 -2.69
N VAL A 90 3.07 -8.94 -2.69
CA VAL A 90 4.04 -10.04 -2.82
C VAL A 90 4.86 -9.89 -4.10
N LEU A 91 4.23 -9.55 -5.23
CA LEU A 91 4.95 -9.33 -6.49
C LEU A 91 5.98 -8.18 -6.37
N PHE A 92 5.63 -7.07 -5.71
CA PHE A 92 6.57 -5.97 -5.48
C PHE A 92 7.74 -6.38 -4.58
N MET A 93 7.47 -7.11 -3.49
CA MET A 93 8.50 -7.66 -2.60
C MET A 93 9.47 -8.57 -3.37
N LEU A 94 8.94 -9.50 -4.18
CA LEU A 94 9.73 -10.41 -5.00
C LEU A 94 10.54 -9.67 -6.07
N LEU A 95 9.92 -8.70 -6.75
CA LEU A 95 10.59 -7.88 -7.76
C LEU A 95 11.76 -7.11 -7.15
N PHE A 96 11.56 -6.50 -5.97
CA PHE A 96 12.62 -5.78 -5.29
C PHE A 96 13.75 -6.70 -4.80
N ALA A 97 13.42 -7.86 -4.24
CA ALA A 97 14.39 -8.89 -3.86
C ALA A 97 15.22 -9.37 -5.06
N PHE A 98 14.57 -9.54 -6.22
CA PHE A 98 15.23 -9.94 -7.46
C PHE A 98 16.14 -8.85 -8.04
N LEU A 99 15.68 -7.60 -8.06
CA LEU A 99 16.43 -6.47 -8.63
C LEU A 99 17.60 -6.03 -7.75
N PHE A 100 17.50 -6.21 -6.43
CA PHE A 100 18.51 -5.75 -5.47
C PHE A 100 18.91 -6.88 -4.51
N PRO A 101 19.63 -7.92 -4.95
CA PRO A 101 19.98 -9.07 -4.11
C PRO A 101 20.68 -8.65 -2.81
N ASN A 102 20.35 -9.33 -1.70
CA ASN A 102 21.04 -9.11 -0.43
C ASN A 102 22.29 -10.00 -0.35
N HIS A 103 23.47 -9.40 -0.26
CA HIS A 103 24.73 -10.12 -0.16
C HIS A 103 25.14 -10.42 1.29
N HIS A 104 24.49 -9.81 2.29
CA HIS A 104 24.78 -9.98 3.72
C HIS A 104 23.48 -10.08 4.55
N PRO A 105 22.69 -11.16 4.38
CA PRO A 105 21.38 -11.30 5.03
C PRO A 105 21.45 -11.41 6.55
N SER A 106 22.60 -11.76 7.14
CA SER A 106 22.79 -11.84 8.59
C SER A 106 22.82 -10.49 9.29
N ASP A 107 23.00 -9.40 8.54
CA ASP A 107 23.15 -8.06 9.10
C ASP A 107 21.79 -7.33 9.18
N ASP A 108 20.76 -7.85 8.50
CA ASP A 108 19.40 -7.27 8.36
C ASP A 108 18.40 -7.73 9.45
N ASP A 109 18.87 -8.09 10.64
CA ASP A 109 18.03 -8.57 11.75
C ASP A 109 17.25 -7.44 12.44
N ASN A 110 16.23 -6.89 11.75
CA ASN A 110 15.31 -5.91 12.33
C ASN A 110 14.01 -6.55 12.83
N TYR A 111 14.08 -7.22 13.98
CA TYR A 111 12.92 -7.86 14.62
C TYR A 111 11.76 -6.88 14.88
N GLY A 112 12.05 -5.61 15.17
CA GLY A 112 11.02 -4.58 15.37
C GLY A 112 10.22 -4.28 14.10
N ALA A 113 10.90 -4.19 12.95
CA ALA A 113 10.23 -4.02 11.66
C ALA A 113 9.35 -5.23 11.31
N ALA A 114 9.80 -6.45 11.61
CA ALA A 114 9.01 -7.65 11.37
C ALA A 114 7.65 -7.62 12.10
N PHE A 115 7.60 -7.15 13.35
CA PHE A 115 6.34 -6.98 14.08
C PHE A 115 5.43 -5.92 13.47
N LEU A 116 6.00 -4.77 13.08
CA LEU A 116 5.22 -3.72 12.42
C LEU A 116 4.53 -4.26 11.18
N ILE A 117 5.21 -5.09 10.40
CA ILE A 117 4.72 -5.60 9.13
C ILE A 117 3.69 -6.68 9.32
N MET A 118 3.91 -7.58 10.27
CA MET A 118 2.88 -8.55 10.64
C MET A 118 1.59 -7.82 11.05
N GLY A 119 1.72 -6.75 11.85
CA GLY A 119 0.62 -5.84 12.16
C GLY A 119 0.00 -5.21 10.90
N SER A 120 0.83 -4.61 10.03
CA SER A 120 0.37 -4.02 8.78
C SER A 120 -0.41 -5.03 7.94
N LEU A 121 0.13 -6.22 7.68
CA LEU A 121 -0.53 -7.25 6.86
C LEU A 121 -1.88 -7.69 7.43
N ILE A 122 -2.01 -7.77 8.76
CA ILE A 122 -3.28 -8.10 9.43
C ILE A 122 -4.29 -6.95 9.32
N PHE A 123 -3.86 -5.71 9.59
CA PHE A 123 -4.77 -4.55 9.64
C PHE A 123 -5.05 -3.91 8.28
N TYR A 124 -4.17 -4.09 7.30
CA TYR A 124 -4.30 -3.49 5.97
C TYR A 124 -5.58 -3.86 5.21
N PRO A 125 -6.08 -5.12 5.19
CA PRO A 125 -7.35 -5.42 4.56
C PRO A 125 -8.53 -4.66 5.21
N PHE A 126 -8.50 -4.45 6.53
CA PHE A 126 -9.49 -3.62 7.23
C PHE A 126 -9.37 -2.15 6.86
N TYR A 127 -8.13 -1.65 6.74
CA TYR A 127 -7.87 -0.30 6.24
C TYR A 127 -8.45 -0.09 4.84
N ILE A 128 -8.17 -0.99 3.88
CA ILE A 128 -8.72 -0.92 2.53
C ILE A 128 -10.25 -0.97 2.55
N PHE A 129 -10.83 -1.83 3.39
CA PHE A 129 -12.27 -1.93 3.56
C PHE A 129 -12.87 -0.58 4.00
N LEU A 130 -12.29 0.05 5.02
CA LEU A 130 -12.73 1.37 5.50
C LEU A 130 -12.64 2.44 4.41
N MET A 131 -11.50 2.53 3.70
CA MET A 131 -11.31 3.50 2.63
C MET A 131 -12.31 3.31 1.47
N THR A 132 -12.59 2.05 1.14
CA THR A 132 -13.59 1.69 0.12
C THR A 132 -15.02 2.00 0.60
N GLY A 133 -15.32 1.80 1.88
CA GLY A 133 -16.59 2.19 2.49
C GLY A 133 -16.81 3.71 2.44
N ILE A 134 -15.81 4.50 2.82
CA ILE A 134 -15.84 5.97 2.73
C ILE A 134 -16.04 6.41 1.27
N SER A 135 -15.38 5.76 0.32
CA SER A 135 -15.58 6.02 -1.11
C SER A 135 -17.05 5.87 -1.54
N LEU A 136 -17.79 4.92 -0.99
CA LEU A 136 -19.22 4.74 -1.31
C LEU A 136 -20.08 5.86 -0.72
N ILE A 137 -19.79 6.26 0.52
CA ILE A 137 -20.49 7.36 1.20
C ILE A 137 -20.32 8.66 0.41
N ILE A 138 -19.09 8.96 -0.06
CA ILE A 138 -18.82 10.14 -0.90
C ILE A 138 -19.70 10.13 -2.16
N LYS A 139 -19.94 8.97 -2.78
CA LYS A 139 -20.80 8.87 -3.96
C LYS A 139 -22.26 9.15 -3.61
N GLN A 140 -22.78 8.50 -2.57
CA GLN A 140 -24.16 8.68 -2.13
C GLN A 140 -24.46 10.15 -1.79
N HIS A 141 -23.54 10.81 -1.10
CA HIS A 141 -23.69 12.23 -0.78
C HIS A 141 -23.78 13.09 -2.05
N LYS A 142 -22.90 12.89 -3.04
CA LYS A 142 -22.93 13.62 -4.32
C LYS A 142 -24.22 13.41 -5.11
N GLU A 143 -24.79 12.20 -5.09
CA GLU A 143 -26.04 11.90 -5.79
C GLU A 143 -27.26 12.50 -5.06
N GLY A 144 -27.21 12.62 -3.73
CA GLY A 144 -28.25 13.25 -2.92
C GLY A 144 -28.30 14.78 -2.99
N THR A 145 -27.19 15.46 -3.32
CA THR A 145 -27.16 16.92 -3.48
C THR A 145 -27.66 17.42 -4.84
N VAL A 146 -27.88 16.53 -5.80
CA VAL A 146 -28.29 16.85 -7.18
C VAL A 146 -29.81 16.65 -7.39
N ARG A 147 -30.52 16.17 -6.38
CA ARG A 147 -31.99 16.08 -6.35
C ARG A 147 -32.58 17.24 -5.57
#